data_AF-A0A2V7TYM0-F1
#
_entry.id   AF-A0A2V7TYM0-F1
#
_cell.length_a   1.000
_cell.length_b   1.000
_cell.length_c   1.000
_cell.angle_alpha   90.00
_cell.angle_beta   90.00
_cell.angle_gamma   90.00
#
_symmetry.space_group_name_H-M   'P 1'
#
loop_
_entity.id
_entity.type
_entity.pdbx_description
1 polymer ?
#
loop_
_entity_poly.entity_id
_entity_poly.type
_entity_poly.pdbx_seq_one_letter_code
_entity_poly.pdbx_strand_id
1 'polypeptide(L)'
;MSWDAWLDDGKGAFPFGRPIRWLVALLGGKLVPFTIYALENGAKGRPIVESGDTSFGHRFLPRDAAGRPLRVRSYAELEARLAEAFVLIDPEKRENRIREGLAAGAGTTPKDDHGLVREWRDLVEYPTVVFGRIPAEFRVLPKEVLETVLVHHQKYIPLGDGGAVTRFAAVTNTDAQFAEAMVRGMERVVVARLRDAVFFFGEDRKRPLADRVADLAGVTFHQGLGTYADKAARLTRLVDAMGADLGVLTKPEHDAAREAARLAKADLTTLMVREFPELQGVIGGIYLTAEGGQWEGVARAVRWHYHPVSVEEEAAPKGAVEGSDATVFGAVSLADKLDSVAGYFGIGLAPTGSSDPYGLRRAAQGAVRVLLDFWQAGPDEKRPSLRRLVAAAIAGYDGRLRRPPAEVAKELEAFLLDRLRYVLVARGYPADEVESVLGARDPDALDDPHEAWLRLKALHRVRSEAREDFEHLAVAFKRAKNILGEQKAAPVDAALLTEAAERELHAAVARLSGANGAYEGRLRALAGLRAPVDRFFDDVLVMAEDEKVRANRLGLLSQALSLFYRIADISKLGGQA
;
A
#
# COMPACT_ATOMS: atom_id res chain seq x y z
N MET A 1 5.18 44.36 -23.02
CA MET A 1 4.79 43.36 -22.01
C MET A 1 5.99 43.15 -21.12
N SER A 2 5.92 43.59 -19.86
CA SER A 2 6.93 43.30 -18.85
C SER A 2 6.76 41.83 -18.48
N TRP A 3 7.65 40.96 -18.95
CA TRP A 3 7.67 39.56 -18.56
C TRP A 3 8.55 39.42 -17.33
N ASP A 4 8.10 40.02 -16.22
CA ASP A 4 8.65 39.69 -14.90
C ASP A 4 8.00 38.38 -14.47
N ALA A 5 8.62 37.26 -14.82
CA ALA A 5 8.15 35.96 -14.36
C ALA A 5 8.37 35.86 -12.85
N TRP A 6 7.29 35.96 -12.08
CA TRP A 6 7.26 35.65 -10.64
C TRP A 6 6.53 34.33 -10.44
N LEU A 7 7.16 33.41 -9.72
CA LEU A 7 6.49 32.21 -9.21
C LEU A 7 5.84 32.60 -7.89
N ASP A 8 4.52 32.74 -7.90
CA ASP A 8 3.74 33.17 -6.74
C ASP A 8 3.33 31.96 -5.89
N ASP A 9 4.30 31.41 -5.14
CA ASP A 9 4.07 30.36 -4.13
C ASP A 9 4.13 30.88 -2.67
N GLY A 10 4.19 32.21 -2.51
CA GLY A 10 4.28 32.87 -1.21
C GLY A 10 5.63 32.72 -0.49
N LYS A 11 6.65 32.10 -1.11
CA LYS A 11 8.00 31.95 -0.53
C LYS A 11 9.10 32.58 -1.37
N GLY A 12 8.89 32.79 -2.67
CA GLY A 12 9.78 33.54 -3.56
C GLY A 12 11.16 32.89 -3.80
N ALA A 13 11.47 31.78 -3.15
CA ALA A 13 12.67 31.01 -3.43
C ALA A 13 12.44 30.17 -4.70
N PHE A 14 13.39 30.17 -5.63
CA PHE A 14 13.46 29.17 -6.71
C PHE A 14 14.50 28.10 -6.35
N PRO A 15 14.19 27.17 -5.41
CA PRO A 15 15.11 26.11 -5.05
C PRO A 15 15.20 25.11 -6.21
N PHE A 16 16.17 25.29 -7.09
CA PHE A 16 16.53 24.28 -8.09
C PHE A 16 17.65 23.42 -7.52
N GLY A 17 17.52 22.10 -7.62
CA GLY A 17 18.48 21.16 -7.01
C GLY A 17 19.91 21.26 -7.55
N ARG A 18 20.13 21.99 -8.65
CA ARG A 18 21.44 22.30 -9.25
C ARG A 18 21.44 23.74 -9.80
N PRO A 19 22.61 24.38 -10.02
CA PRO A 19 22.64 25.69 -10.65
C PRO A 19 22.13 25.65 -12.10
N ILE A 20 21.14 26.49 -12.45
CA ILE A 20 20.76 26.71 -13.85
C ILE A 20 21.90 27.46 -14.55
N ARG A 21 22.34 26.96 -15.71
CA ARG A 21 23.50 27.50 -16.44
C ARG A 21 23.11 28.24 -17.73
N TRP A 22 22.01 27.85 -18.36
CA TRP A 22 21.43 28.50 -19.54
C TRP A 22 19.94 28.18 -19.60
N LEU A 23 19.18 28.96 -20.36
CA LEU A 23 17.76 28.73 -20.61
C LEU A 23 17.42 29.14 -22.04
N VAL A 24 16.78 28.25 -22.80
CA VAL A 24 16.29 28.56 -24.14
C VAL A 24 14.82 28.98 -24.05
N ALA A 25 14.48 30.17 -24.51
CA ALA A 25 13.09 30.67 -24.54
C ALA A 25 12.75 31.27 -25.90
N LEU A 26 11.94 30.54 -26.68
CA LEU A 26 11.57 30.93 -28.04
C LEU A 26 10.05 30.90 -28.21
N LEU A 27 9.48 31.93 -28.85
CA LEU A 27 8.08 31.99 -29.26
C LEU A 27 8.00 32.34 -30.75
N GLY A 28 7.45 31.45 -31.57
CA GLY A 28 7.37 31.63 -33.02
C GLY A 28 8.74 31.88 -33.68
N GLY A 29 9.79 31.27 -33.12
CA GLY A 29 11.18 31.43 -33.55
C GLY A 29 11.87 32.74 -33.17
N LYS A 30 11.22 33.56 -32.34
CA LYS A 30 11.81 34.78 -31.76
C LYS A 30 12.21 34.53 -30.31
N LEU A 31 13.35 35.09 -29.90
CA LEU A 31 13.78 35.09 -28.51
C LEU A 31 12.75 35.79 -27.62
N VAL A 32 12.41 35.16 -26.50
CA VAL A 32 11.63 35.77 -25.43
C VAL A 32 12.61 36.19 -24.33
N PRO A 33 13.05 37.47 -24.29
CA PRO A 33 14.06 37.92 -23.35
C PRO A 33 13.47 38.05 -21.94
N PHE A 34 14.05 37.32 -20.98
CA PHE A 34 13.82 37.49 -19.55
C PHE A 34 15.04 36.98 -18.78
N THR A 35 15.11 37.33 -17.50
CA THR A 35 16.21 36.92 -16.62
C THR A 35 15.62 36.32 -15.35
N ILE A 36 16.12 35.17 -14.93
CA ILE A 36 15.84 34.60 -13.61
C ILE A 36 16.80 35.26 -12.61
N TYR A 37 16.28 35.76 -11.49
CA TYR A 37 17.04 36.41 -10.43
C TYR A 37 17.03 35.58 -9.15
N ALA A 38 18.06 35.73 -8.33
CA ALA A 38 18.05 35.24 -6.97
C ALA A 38 17.10 36.08 -6.12
N LEU A 39 16.51 35.47 -5.10
CA LEU A 39 15.76 36.22 -4.09
C LEU A 39 16.71 36.58 -2.94
N GLU A 40 16.87 37.87 -2.65
CA GLU A 40 17.71 38.40 -1.59
C GLU A 40 16.84 39.29 -0.69
N ASN A 41 16.70 38.94 0.59
CA ASN A 41 15.85 39.66 1.56
C ASN A 41 14.40 39.92 1.09
N GLY A 42 13.79 38.96 0.39
CA GLY A 42 12.42 39.11 -0.12
C GLY A 42 12.31 39.98 -1.37
N ALA A 43 13.43 40.42 -1.96
CA ALA A 43 13.47 41.26 -3.15
C ALA A 43 14.32 40.61 -4.27
N LYS A 44 14.21 41.19 -5.47
CA LYS A 44 15.01 40.84 -6.64
C LYS A 44 16.50 41.10 -6.36
N GLY A 45 17.27 40.04 -6.22
CA GLY A 45 18.71 40.06 -6.01
C GLY A 45 19.50 39.98 -7.32
N ARG A 46 20.66 39.33 -7.29
CA ARG A 46 21.53 39.16 -8.48
C ARG A 46 20.89 38.33 -9.60
N PRO A 47 21.18 38.60 -10.87
CA PRO A 47 20.78 37.73 -11.98
C PRO A 47 21.42 36.35 -11.86
N ILE A 48 20.65 35.29 -12.13
CA ILE A 48 21.11 33.89 -12.16
C ILE A 48 21.36 33.44 -13.60
N VAL A 49 20.37 33.61 -14.47
CA VAL A 49 20.44 33.17 -15.87
C VAL A 49 19.56 34.04 -16.75
N GLU A 50 20.08 34.45 -17.90
CA GLU A 50 19.32 35.13 -18.94
C GLU A 50 18.81 34.11 -19.96
N SER A 51 17.60 34.32 -20.45
CA SER A 51 17.07 33.52 -21.54
C SER A 51 17.80 33.83 -22.84
N GLY A 52 18.01 32.79 -23.65
CA GLY A 52 18.70 32.88 -24.92
C GLY A 52 18.10 31.96 -25.97
N ASP A 53 18.76 31.88 -27.12
CA ASP A 53 18.46 30.96 -28.22
C ASP A 53 19.54 29.88 -28.37
N THR A 54 20.39 29.71 -27.35
CA THR A 54 21.53 28.81 -27.36
C THR A 54 21.41 27.76 -26.26
N SER A 55 21.50 26.50 -26.66
CA SER A 55 21.63 25.35 -25.76
C SER A 55 23.02 24.73 -25.87
N PHE A 56 23.26 23.63 -25.16
CA PHE A 56 24.50 22.88 -25.21
C PHE A 56 24.17 21.39 -25.28
N GLY A 57 24.94 20.67 -26.09
CA GLY A 57 24.87 19.21 -26.13
C GLY A 57 25.53 18.54 -24.92
N HIS A 58 25.71 17.24 -25.03
CA HIS A 58 26.26 16.42 -23.96
C HIS A 58 27.64 16.89 -23.51
N ARG A 59 27.91 16.79 -22.20
CA ARG A 59 29.15 17.31 -21.59
C ARG A 59 30.40 16.55 -21.98
N PHE A 60 30.24 15.31 -22.41
CA PHE A 60 31.35 14.42 -22.76
C PHE A 60 31.26 13.84 -24.18
N LEU A 61 30.14 14.06 -24.89
CA LEU A 61 29.86 13.42 -26.18
C LEU A 61 29.43 14.45 -27.27
N PRO A 62 29.85 14.25 -28.53
CA PRO A 62 31.02 13.45 -28.89
C PRO A 62 32.28 14.18 -28.39
N ARG A 63 33.36 13.46 -28.07
CA ARG A 63 34.51 14.05 -27.33
C ARG A 63 35.14 15.27 -28.00
N ASP A 64 35.15 15.31 -29.31
CA ASP A 64 35.71 16.36 -30.14
C ASP A 64 34.79 17.59 -30.29
N ALA A 65 33.50 17.45 -29.94
CA ALA A 65 32.51 18.52 -30.04
C ALA A 65 31.65 18.73 -28.78
N ALA A 66 32.02 18.08 -27.66
CA ALA A 66 31.28 18.14 -26.41
C ALA A 66 31.16 19.58 -25.89
N GLY A 67 29.96 19.93 -25.42
CA GLY A 67 29.69 21.26 -24.86
C GLY A 67 29.81 22.43 -25.84
N ARG A 68 29.82 22.19 -27.17
CA ARG A 68 29.72 23.29 -28.15
C ARG A 68 28.33 23.97 -28.05
N PRO A 69 28.27 25.30 -28.20
CA PRO A 69 27.00 26.02 -28.20
C PRO A 69 26.16 25.63 -29.43
N LEU A 70 24.87 25.38 -29.18
CA LEU A 70 23.88 24.99 -30.18
C LEU A 70 22.83 26.09 -30.27
N ARG A 71 22.95 26.96 -31.28
CA ARG A 71 21.93 27.97 -31.55
C ARG A 71 20.72 27.31 -32.21
N VAL A 72 19.53 27.61 -31.70
CA VAL A 72 18.26 26.99 -32.10
C VAL A 72 17.19 28.04 -32.37
N ARG A 73 16.29 27.77 -33.33
CA ARG A 73 15.21 28.68 -33.72
C ARG A 73 13.82 28.10 -33.51
N SER A 74 13.71 26.84 -33.12
CA SER A 74 12.43 26.20 -32.81
C SER A 74 12.64 25.01 -31.89
N TYR A 75 11.56 24.50 -31.30
CA TYR A 75 11.61 23.27 -30.52
C TYR A 75 12.07 22.07 -31.37
N ALA A 76 11.57 21.95 -32.61
CA ALA A 76 11.98 20.88 -33.52
C ALA A 76 13.49 20.94 -33.85
N GLU A 77 14.04 22.13 -34.06
CA GLU A 77 15.49 22.29 -34.27
C GLU A 77 16.29 22.00 -32.99
N LEU A 78 15.78 22.43 -31.82
CA LEU A 78 16.38 22.12 -30.53
C LEU A 78 16.46 20.62 -30.30
N GLU A 79 15.38 19.89 -30.52
CA GLU A 79 15.32 18.44 -30.38
C GLU A 79 16.29 17.74 -31.33
N ALA A 80 16.28 18.10 -32.62
CA ALA A 80 17.16 17.50 -33.62
C ALA A 80 18.65 17.76 -33.30
N ARG A 81 19.02 19.01 -33.01
CA ARG A 81 20.42 19.37 -32.70
C ARG A 81 20.91 18.77 -31.40
N LEU A 82 20.04 18.67 -30.38
CA LEU A 82 20.41 18.01 -29.13
C LEU A 82 20.59 16.50 -29.34
N ALA A 83 19.75 15.86 -30.15
CA ALA A 83 19.92 14.45 -30.49
C ALA A 83 21.26 14.18 -31.22
N GLU A 84 21.63 15.03 -32.19
CA GLU A 84 22.94 15.00 -32.87
C GLU A 84 24.11 15.22 -31.88
N ALA A 85 23.87 16.02 -30.85
CA ALA A 85 24.83 16.31 -29.80
C ALA A 85 24.64 15.42 -28.55
N PHE A 86 24.10 14.20 -28.73
CA PHE A 86 23.99 13.16 -27.71
C PHE A 86 23.17 13.57 -26.48
N VAL A 87 22.04 14.25 -26.69
CA VAL A 87 21.05 14.55 -25.65
C VAL A 87 19.66 14.23 -26.18
N LEU A 88 19.03 13.22 -25.61
CA LEU A 88 17.64 12.85 -25.91
C LEU A 88 16.72 13.52 -24.88
N ILE A 89 16.02 14.57 -25.30
CA ILE A 89 15.13 15.34 -24.41
C ILE A 89 13.92 14.50 -23.99
N ASP A 90 13.34 13.79 -24.94
CA ASP A 90 12.15 12.97 -24.76
C ASP A 90 12.44 11.76 -23.83
N PRO A 91 11.77 11.66 -22.67
CA PRO A 91 11.89 10.52 -21.77
C PRO A 91 11.53 9.19 -22.44
N GLU A 92 10.53 9.14 -23.33
CA GLU A 92 10.10 7.89 -23.97
C GLU A 92 11.18 7.37 -24.93
N LYS A 93 11.85 8.27 -25.66
CA LYS A 93 12.98 7.90 -26.53
C LYS A 93 14.15 7.33 -25.73
N ARG A 94 14.45 7.90 -24.56
CA ARG A 94 15.49 7.38 -23.66
C ARG A 94 15.11 6.00 -23.11
N GLU A 95 13.87 5.85 -22.67
CA GLU A 95 13.36 4.58 -22.17
C GLU A 95 13.40 3.47 -23.23
N ASN A 96 12.93 3.75 -24.44
CA ASN A 96 12.98 2.80 -25.56
C ASN A 96 14.42 2.37 -25.87
N ARG A 97 15.35 3.33 -25.94
CA ARG A 97 16.78 3.04 -26.16
C ARG A 97 17.37 2.15 -25.06
N ILE A 98 17.01 2.37 -23.79
CA ILE A 98 17.43 1.52 -22.68
C ILE A 98 16.87 0.10 -22.87
N ARG A 99 15.58 -0.03 -23.18
CA ARG A 99 14.91 -1.34 -23.37
C ARG A 99 15.53 -2.12 -24.54
N GLU A 100 15.80 -1.46 -25.65
CA GLU A 100 16.49 -2.05 -26.80
C GLU A 100 17.91 -2.51 -26.43
N GLY A 101 18.67 -1.68 -25.72
CA GLY A 101 20.01 -2.04 -25.25
C GLY A 101 20.02 -3.23 -24.29
N LEU A 102 19.03 -3.30 -23.38
CA LEU A 102 18.83 -4.44 -22.50
C LEU A 102 18.51 -5.72 -23.29
N ALA A 103 17.54 -5.66 -24.21
CA ALA A 103 17.14 -6.81 -25.02
C ALA A 103 18.30 -7.35 -25.88
N ALA A 104 19.12 -6.47 -26.44
CA ALA A 104 20.26 -6.85 -27.28
C ALA A 104 21.36 -7.62 -26.52
N GLY A 105 21.59 -7.33 -25.23
CA GLY A 105 22.71 -7.92 -24.48
C GLY A 105 22.34 -8.92 -23.38
N ALA A 106 21.07 -9.01 -23.00
CA ALA A 106 20.58 -9.95 -21.99
C ALA A 106 20.06 -11.28 -22.58
N GLY A 107 19.87 -11.39 -23.90
CA GLY A 107 19.33 -12.58 -24.57
C GLY A 107 17.82 -12.76 -24.45
N THR A 108 17.20 -12.18 -23.41
CA THR A 108 15.77 -11.93 -23.25
C THR A 108 15.57 -10.55 -22.62
N THR A 109 14.41 -9.91 -22.81
CA THR A 109 14.10 -8.64 -22.15
C THR A 109 14.01 -8.87 -20.64
N PRO A 110 14.90 -8.27 -19.82
CA PRO A 110 14.84 -8.42 -18.37
C PRO A 110 13.51 -7.87 -17.86
N LYS A 111 12.90 -8.57 -16.91
CA LYS A 111 11.73 -8.05 -16.21
C LYS A 111 12.20 -6.87 -15.34
N ASP A 112 11.68 -5.66 -15.60
CA ASP A 112 11.98 -4.48 -14.78
C ASP A 112 11.13 -4.53 -13.51
N ASP A 113 11.59 -5.30 -12.52
CA ASP A 113 10.90 -5.51 -11.24
C ASP A 113 11.21 -4.41 -10.20
N HIS A 114 12.14 -3.50 -10.49
CA HIS A 114 12.62 -2.49 -9.54
C HIS A 114 12.40 -1.04 -10.00
N GLY A 115 11.79 -0.83 -11.18
CA GLY A 115 11.60 0.50 -11.76
C GLY A 115 12.90 1.19 -12.18
N LEU A 116 13.99 0.42 -12.30
CA LEU A 116 15.32 0.96 -12.62
C LEU A 116 15.37 1.51 -14.04
N VAL A 117 14.55 1.02 -14.98
CA VAL A 117 14.50 1.59 -16.34
C VAL A 117 13.98 3.03 -16.30
N ARG A 118 12.94 3.29 -15.50
CA ARG A 118 12.42 4.65 -15.28
C ARG A 118 13.42 5.53 -14.56
N GLU A 119 14.10 5.00 -13.55
CA GLU A 119 15.15 5.73 -12.83
C GLU A 119 16.32 6.09 -13.78
N TRP A 120 16.80 5.13 -14.56
CA TRP A 120 17.87 5.34 -15.56
C TRP A 120 17.48 6.37 -16.62
N ARG A 121 16.26 6.29 -17.15
CA ARG A 121 15.71 7.26 -18.10
C ARG A 121 15.86 8.69 -17.59
N ASP A 122 15.62 8.92 -16.30
CA ASP A 122 15.66 10.25 -15.70
C ASP A 122 17.07 10.67 -15.24
N LEU A 123 18.01 9.73 -15.12
CA LEU A 123 19.39 9.97 -14.69
C LEU A 123 20.36 10.34 -15.83
N VAL A 124 20.09 9.90 -17.06
CA VAL A 124 21.02 10.09 -18.19
C VAL A 124 20.37 10.81 -19.37
N GLU A 125 21.20 11.54 -20.12
CA GLU A 125 20.79 12.30 -21.30
C GLU A 125 20.88 11.45 -22.57
N TYR A 126 21.83 10.51 -22.63
CA TYR A 126 22.04 9.60 -23.74
C TYR A 126 22.44 8.20 -23.24
N PRO A 127 21.46 7.30 -23.05
CA PRO A 127 21.71 6.02 -22.40
C PRO A 127 22.48 5.07 -23.30
N THR A 128 23.52 4.47 -22.72
CA THR A 128 24.26 3.33 -23.27
C THR A 128 24.27 2.22 -22.23
N VAL A 129 23.62 1.10 -22.55
CA VAL A 129 23.53 -0.07 -21.67
C VAL A 129 24.81 -0.90 -21.80
N VAL A 130 25.40 -1.26 -20.66
CA VAL A 130 26.59 -2.11 -20.57
C VAL A 130 26.33 -3.27 -19.63
N PHE A 131 27.13 -4.34 -19.77
CA PHE A 131 26.93 -5.58 -19.02
C PHE A 131 28.21 -6.01 -18.34
N GLY A 132 28.12 -6.26 -17.03
CA GLY A 132 29.19 -6.84 -16.23
C GLY A 132 28.86 -8.26 -15.77
N ARG A 133 29.87 -8.94 -15.21
CA ARG A 133 29.78 -10.30 -14.69
C ARG A 133 29.98 -10.32 -13.18
N ILE A 134 29.34 -11.30 -12.54
CA ILE A 134 29.54 -11.60 -11.13
C ILE A 134 30.41 -12.85 -11.04
N PRO A 135 31.59 -12.79 -10.40
CA PRO A 135 32.45 -13.95 -10.21
C PRO A 135 31.73 -15.09 -9.48
N ALA A 136 32.05 -16.34 -9.86
CA ALA A 136 31.35 -17.52 -9.37
C ALA A 136 31.44 -17.71 -7.85
N GLU A 137 32.52 -17.24 -7.22
CA GLU A 137 32.73 -17.30 -5.77
C GLU A 137 31.65 -16.57 -4.96
N PHE A 138 31.01 -15.53 -5.52
CA PHE A 138 29.95 -14.78 -4.84
C PHE A 138 28.57 -15.44 -4.95
N ARG A 139 28.43 -16.50 -5.74
CA ARG A 139 27.16 -17.25 -5.90
C ARG A 139 26.78 -18.05 -4.66
N VAL A 140 27.66 -18.12 -3.66
CA VAL A 140 27.34 -18.64 -2.32
C VAL A 140 26.35 -17.75 -1.56
N LEU A 141 26.27 -16.47 -1.93
CA LEU A 141 25.34 -15.52 -1.32
C LEU A 141 23.91 -15.81 -1.78
N PRO A 142 22.92 -15.60 -0.89
CA PRO A 142 21.52 -15.60 -1.29
C PRO A 142 21.24 -14.59 -2.40
N LYS A 143 20.28 -14.92 -3.26
CA LYS A 143 19.86 -14.09 -4.38
C LYS A 143 19.52 -12.66 -3.93
N GLU A 144 18.82 -12.52 -2.83
CA GLU A 144 18.34 -11.26 -2.28
C GLU A 144 19.49 -10.35 -1.85
N VAL A 145 20.60 -10.93 -1.36
CA VAL A 145 21.82 -10.18 -1.04
C VAL A 145 22.47 -9.64 -2.31
N LEU A 146 22.60 -10.49 -3.34
CA LEU A 146 23.13 -10.08 -4.64
C LEU A 146 22.27 -8.97 -5.27
N GLU A 147 20.95 -9.15 -5.27
CA GLU A 147 20.00 -8.15 -5.78
C GLU A 147 20.07 -6.86 -4.99
N THR A 148 20.16 -6.90 -3.66
CA THR A 148 20.27 -5.68 -2.84
C THR A 148 21.52 -4.88 -3.18
N VAL A 149 22.67 -5.55 -3.29
CA VAL A 149 23.93 -4.90 -3.67
C VAL A 149 23.84 -4.29 -5.07
N LEU A 150 23.25 -5.00 -6.04
CA LEU A 150 23.16 -4.52 -7.41
C LEU A 150 22.11 -3.40 -7.55
N VAL A 151 20.90 -3.62 -7.08
CA VAL A 151 19.75 -2.73 -7.27
C VAL A 151 19.84 -1.52 -6.36
N HIS A 152 19.91 -1.71 -5.04
CA HIS A 152 19.83 -0.60 -4.09
C HIS A 152 21.13 0.20 -4.01
N HIS A 153 22.29 -0.48 -4.01
CA HIS A 153 23.57 0.20 -3.81
C HIS A 153 24.24 0.65 -5.11
N GLN A 154 24.00 -0.04 -6.23
CA GLN A 154 24.64 0.28 -7.52
C GLN A 154 23.69 0.74 -8.61
N LYS A 155 22.36 0.61 -8.44
CA LYS A 155 21.37 0.89 -9.49
C LYS A 155 21.58 0.05 -10.74
N TYR A 156 21.98 -1.20 -10.57
CA TYR A 156 22.20 -2.18 -11.63
C TYR A 156 21.06 -3.19 -11.68
N ILE A 157 20.67 -3.59 -12.89
CA ILE A 157 19.66 -4.62 -13.11
C ILE A 157 20.34 -6.00 -12.99
N PRO A 158 19.96 -6.84 -12.03
CA PRO A 158 20.49 -8.20 -11.89
C PRO A 158 20.05 -9.07 -13.08
N LEU A 159 20.95 -9.90 -13.60
CA LEU A 159 20.70 -10.79 -14.73
C LEU A 159 21.18 -12.21 -14.44
N GLY A 160 20.44 -13.20 -14.95
CA GLY A 160 20.86 -14.60 -14.99
C GLY A 160 19.71 -15.56 -15.24
N ASP A 161 20.01 -16.85 -15.16
CA ASP A 161 19.12 -17.94 -15.55
C ASP A 161 18.77 -18.83 -14.35
N GLY A 162 17.56 -19.41 -14.34
CA GLY A 162 17.17 -20.40 -13.33
C GLY A 162 17.20 -19.90 -11.88
N GLY A 163 17.07 -18.59 -11.66
CA GLY A 163 17.11 -17.97 -10.33
C GLY A 163 18.51 -17.58 -9.84
N ALA A 164 19.58 -17.89 -10.57
CA ALA A 164 20.94 -17.49 -10.21
C ALA A 164 21.31 -16.13 -10.82
N VAL A 165 21.78 -15.18 -10.00
CA VAL A 165 22.31 -13.90 -10.49
C VAL A 165 23.78 -14.10 -10.89
N THR A 166 24.08 -13.95 -12.18
CA THR A 166 25.42 -14.22 -12.74
C THR A 166 26.03 -13.02 -13.46
N ARG A 167 25.20 -12.06 -13.84
CA ARG A 167 25.55 -10.86 -14.57
C ARG A 167 24.73 -9.69 -14.04
N PHE A 168 25.07 -8.49 -14.49
CA PHE A 168 24.25 -7.32 -14.28
C PHE A 168 24.29 -6.41 -15.51
N ALA A 169 23.23 -5.63 -15.71
CA ALA A 169 23.21 -4.51 -16.63
C ALA A 169 23.31 -3.19 -15.88
N ALA A 170 23.99 -2.23 -16.49
CA ALA A 170 24.08 -0.85 -16.00
C ALA A 170 23.85 0.13 -17.15
N VAL A 171 23.37 1.33 -16.83
CA VAL A 171 23.33 2.43 -17.79
C VAL A 171 24.55 3.33 -17.60
N THR A 172 25.09 3.80 -18.72
CA THR A 172 26.12 4.84 -18.74
C THR A 172 25.66 6.00 -19.61
N ASN A 173 26.15 7.20 -19.29
CA ASN A 173 25.97 8.40 -20.10
C ASN A 173 27.22 8.66 -20.96
N THR A 174 27.77 7.60 -21.56
CA THR A 174 29.05 7.61 -22.30
C THR A 174 28.95 6.76 -23.57
N ASP A 175 29.89 6.95 -24.49
CA ASP A 175 29.97 6.17 -25.72
C ASP A 175 30.51 4.74 -25.46
N ALA A 176 30.13 3.81 -26.35
CA ALA A 176 30.44 2.39 -26.30
C ALA A 176 31.96 2.09 -26.35
N GLN A 177 32.77 3.02 -26.90
CA GLN A 177 34.23 2.84 -27.02
C GLN A 177 34.94 2.53 -25.69
N PHE A 178 34.44 3.04 -24.56
CA PHE A 178 35.03 2.81 -23.23
C PHE A 178 34.23 1.86 -22.36
N ALA A 179 33.20 1.21 -22.93
CA ALA A 179 32.32 0.31 -22.21
C ALA A 179 33.10 -0.77 -21.45
N GLU A 180 34.16 -1.33 -22.04
CA GLU A 180 34.95 -2.39 -21.41
C GLU A 180 35.73 -1.92 -20.17
N ALA A 181 36.36 -0.74 -20.24
CA ALA A 181 37.10 -0.17 -19.11
C ALA A 181 36.14 0.26 -17.98
N MET A 182 34.98 0.82 -18.34
CA MET A 182 33.91 1.16 -17.41
C MET A 182 33.37 -0.09 -16.71
N VAL A 183 33.04 -1.14 -17.47
CA VAL A 183 32.54 -2.41 -16.94
C VAL A 183 33.53 -3.01 -15.95
N ARG A 184 34.84 -3.05 -16.26
CA ARG A 184 35.86 -3.51 -15.29
C ARG A 184 35.86 -2.68 -14.00
N GLY A 185 35.66 -1.37 -14.11
CA GLY A 185 35.52 -0.48 -12.95
C GLY A 185 34.28 -0.82 -12.12
N MET A 186 33.13 -0.99 -12.76
CA MET A 186 31.86 -1.38 -12.12
C MET A 186 31.97 -2.75 -11.45
N GLU A 187 32.54 -3.74 -12.14
CA GLU A 187 32.79 -5.08 -11.60
C GLU A 187 33.66 -5.03 -10.35
N ARG A 188 34.74 -4.23 -10.35
CA ARG A 188 35.56 -4.04 -9.15
C ARG A 188 34.77 -3.47 -7.96
N VAL A 189 33.88 -2.50 -8.22
CA VAL A 189 33.05 -1.89 -7.16
C VAL A 189 32.06 -2.93 -6.61
N VAL A 190 31.41 -3.70 -7.49
CA VAL A 190 30.52 -4.80 -7.10
C VAL A 190 31.27 -5.86 -6.29
N VAL A 191 32.43 -6.32 -6.78
CA VAL A 191 33.27 -7.33 -6.10
C VAL A 191 33.68 -6.89 -4.70
N ALA A 192 34.08 -5.62 -4.52
CA ALA A 192 34.43 -5.10 -3.21
C ALA A 192 33.25 -5.23 -2.22
N ARG A 193 32.05 -4.80 -2.64
CA ARG A 193 30.84 -4.89 -1.81
C ARG A 193 30.39 -6.33 -1.54
N LEU A 194 30.48 -7.20 -2.53
CA LEU A 194 30.11 -8.62 -2.36
C LEU A 194 31.07 -9.37 -1.45
N ARG A 195 32.35 -8.97 -1.40
CA ARG A 195 33.33 -9.57 -0.47
C ARG A 195 32.96 -9.31 0.98
N ASP A 196 32.53 -8.09 1.30
CA ASP A 196 32.03 -7.74 2.63
C ASP A 196 30.79 -8.57 2.97
N ALA A 197 29.84 -8.69 2.03
CA ALA A 197 28.65 -9.52 2.20
C ALA A 197 28.98 -11.01 2.44
N VAL A 198 29.96 -11.59 1.72
CA VAL A 198 30.42 -12.97 1.96
C VAL A 198 30.97 -13.12 3.37
N PHE A 199 31.77 -12.15 3.82
CA PHE A 199 32.30 -12.15 5.18
C PHE A 199 31.18 -12.12 6.22
N PHE A 200 30.22 -11.19 6.11
CA PHE A 200 29.09 -11.08 7.05
C PHE A 200 28.23 -12.35 7.04
N PHE A 201 27.89 -12.88 5.87
CA PHE A 201 27.09 -14.10 5.73
C PHE A 201 27.79 -15.31 6.37
N GLY A 202 29.11 -15.44 6.17
CA GLY A 202 29.89 -16.52 6.76
C GLY A 202 30.03 -16.38 8.27
N GLU A 203 30.25 -15.17 8.78
CA GLU A 203 30.39 -14.90 10.21
C GLU A 203 29.08 -15.11 10.95
N ASP A 204 27.97 -14.60 10.41
CA ASP A 204 26.67 -14.69 11.06
C ASP A 204 26.20 -16.14 11.25
N ARG A 205 26.47 -17.00 10.27
CA ARG A 205 26.09 -18.42 10.28
C ARG A 205 26.86 -19.29 11.29
N LYS A 206 27.88 -18.75 11.97
CA LYS A 206 28.59 -19.47 13.04
C LYS A 206 27.77 -19.58 14.32
N ARG A 207 26.77 -18.70 14.52
CA ARG A 207 25.87 -18.70 15.68
C ARG A 207 24.42 -18.80 15.21
N PRO A 208 23.65 -19.81 15.67
CA PRO A 208 22.23 -19.96 15.33
C PRO A 208 21.42 -18.70 15.59
N LEU A 209 20.41 -18.43 14.75
CA LEU A 209 19.56 -17.25 14.87
C LEU A 209 18.81 -17.22 16.20
N ALA A 210 18.32 -18.38 16.67
CA ALA A 210 17.58 -18.50 17.92
C ALA A 210 18.38 -18.03 19.15
N ASP A 211 19.69 -18.23 19.14
CA ASP A 211 20.59 -17.82 20.23
C ASP A 211 20.75 -16.31 20.30
N ARG A 212 20.41 -15.58 19.22
CA ARG A 212 20.56 -14.12 19.11
C ARG A 212 19.35 -13.35 19.65
N VAL A 213 18.25 -14.02 19.99
CA VAL A 213 17.04 -13.35 20.50
C VAL A 213 17.32 -12.53 21.76
N ALA A 214 18.20 -13.00 22.64
CA ALA A 214 18.58 -12.27 23.85
C ALA A 214 19.28 -10.93 23.56
N ASP A 215 20.02 -10.85 22.45
CA ASP A 215 20.78 -9.66 22.06
C ASP A 215 19.85 -8.51 21.62
N LEU A 216 18.57 -8.79 21.33
CA LEU A 216 17.57 -7.77 21.01
C LEU A 216 17.34 -6.77 22.15
N ALA A 217 17.73 -7.11 23.39
CA ALA A 217 17.71 -6.18 24.52
C ALA A 217 18.68 -4.99 24.32
N GLY A 218 19.72 -5.16 23.48
CA GLY A 218 20.64 -4.08 23.12
C GLY A 218 20.15 -3.20 21.96
N VAL A 219 19.08 -3.59 21.27
CA VAL A 219 18.57 -2.88 20.08
C VAL A 219 17.33 -2.09 20.45
N THR A 220 17.42 -0.76 20.40
CA THR A 220 16.29 0.12 20.71
C THR A 220 15.24 0.04 19.60
N PHE A 221 13.98 -0.25 19.95
CA PHE A 221 12.86 -0.17 19.01
C PHE A 221 12.43 1.28 18.82
N HIS A 222 12.18 1.99 19.93
CA HIS A 222 11.92 3.43 19.92
C HIS A 222 12.07 3.98 21.35
N GLN A 223 12.50 5.25 21.48
CA GLN A 223 12.49 5.94 22.77
C GLN A 223 11.05 6.03 23.31
N GLY A 224 10.75 5.29 24.38
CA GLY A 224 9.42 5.21 24.98
C GLY A 224 8.61 3.95 24.61
N LEU A 225 9.05 3.13 23.66
CA LEU A 225 8.44 1.82 23.35
C LEU A 225 9.33 0.62 23.71
N GLY A 226 10.57 0.90 24.15
CA GLY A 226 11.52 -0.09 24.64
C GLY A 226 12.44 -0.63 23.54
N THR A 227 12.85 -1.87 23.74
CA THR A 227 13.81 -2.60 22.90
C THR A 227 13.09 -3.53 21.90
N TYR A 228 13.83 -4.10 20.95
CA TYR A 228 13.28 -5.16 20.11
C TYR A 228 13.03 -6.46 20.88
N ALA A 229 13.67 -6.67 22.04
CA ALA A 229 13.31 -7.78 22.93
C ALA A 229 11.92 -7.57 23.54
N ASP A 230 11.62 -6.34 24.00
CA ASP A 230 10.27 -5.99 24.46
C ASP A 230 9.24 -6.19 23.33
N LYS A 231 9.59 -5.77 22.11
CA LYS A 231 8.73 -5.95 20.94
C LYS A 231 8.48 -7.42 20.63
N ALA A 232 9.52 -8.24 20.53
CA ALA A 232 9.37 -9.68 20.27
C ALA A 232 8.46 -10.35 21.33
N ALA A 233 8.62 -10.00 22.61
CA ALA A 233 7.74 -10.48 23.67
C ALA A 233 6.27 -10.05 23.49
N ARG A 234 6.02 -8.80 23.06
CA ARG A 234 4.67 -8.33 22.72
C ARG A 234 4.08 -9.07 21.51
N LEU A 235 4.90 -9.36 20.50
CA LEU A 235 4.44 -10.11 19.33
C LEU A 235 4.00 -11.53 19.72
N THR A 236 4.79 -12.22 20.53
CA THR A 236 4.43 -13.53 21.09
C THR A 236 3.10 -13.46 21.87
N ARG A 237 2.92 -12.45 22.74
CA ARG A 237 1.65 -12.28 23.49
C ARG A 237 0.45 -12.03 22.58
N LEU A 238 0.62 -11.28 21.49
CA LEU A 238 -0.43 -11.05 20.51
C LEU A 238 -0.82 -12.34 19.78
N VAL A 239 0.15 -13.16 19.42
CA VAL A 239 -0.11 -14.50 18.85
C VAL A 239 -0.79 -15.41 19.87
N ASP A 240 -0.36 -15.38 21.14
CA ASP A 240 -1.00 -16.13 22.22
C ASP A 240 -2.49 -15.73 22.36
N ALA A 241 -2.81 -14.43 22.27
CA ALA A 241 -4.19 -13.93 22.27
C ALA A 241 -5.00 -14.41 21.04
N MET A 242 -4.39 -14.48 19.85
CA MET A 242 -5.03 -15.04 18.66
C MET A 242 -5.39 -16.53 18.85
N GLY A 243 -4.52 -17.30 19.49
CA GLY A 243 -4.77 -18.70 19.81
C GLY A 243 -5.80 -18.91 20.91
N ALA A 244 -5.55 -18.35 22.10
CA ALA A 244 -6.32 -18.62 23.31
C ALA A 244 -7.66 -17.86 23.37
N ASP A 245 -7.65 -16.56 23.10
CA ASP A 245 -8.81 -15.68 23.34
C ASP A 245 -9.72 -15.55 22.13
N LEU A 246 -9.14 -15.59 20.93
CA LEU A 246 -9.87 -15.51 19.67
C LEU A 246 -10.19 -16.90 19.10
N GLY A 247 -9.35 -17.90 19.38
CA GLY A 247 -9.52 -19.26 18.87
C GLY A 247 -9.41 -19.34 17.35
N VAL A 248 -8.57 -18.48 16.74
CA VAL A 248 -8.41 -18.40 15.27
C VAL A 248 -7.19 -19.19 14.77
N LEU A 249 -6.43 -19.81 15.67
CA LEU A 249 -5.27 -20.64 15.33
C LEU A 249 -5.48 -22.06 15.85
N THR A 250 -5.22 -23.06 15.01
CA THR A 250 -5.06 -24.43 15.50
C THR A 250 -3.82 -24.53 16.39
N LYS A 251 -3.72 -25.58 17.21
CA LYS A 251 -2.55 -25.76 18.11
C LYS A 251 -1.21 -25.77 17.34
N PRO A 252 -1.06 -26.49 16.21
CA PRO A 252 0.19 -26.43 15.43
C PRO A 252 0.49 -25.03 14.86
N GLU A 253 -0.53 -24.33 14.34
CA GLU A 253 -0.37 -22.98 13.80
C GLU A 253 0.03 -21.99 14.89
N HIS A 254 -0.60 -22.08 16.06
CA HIS A 254 -0.27 -21.27 17.21
C HIS A 254 1.18 -21.47 17.64
N ASP A 255 1.63 -22.71 17.79
CA ASP A 255 2.99 -22.99 18.25
C ASP A 255 4.05 -22.51 17.23
N ALA A 256 3.79 -22.69 15.93
CA ALA A 256 4.64 -22.18 14.86
C ALA A 256 4.65 -20.64 14.80
N ALA A 257 3.48 -20.00 14.90
CA ALA A 257 3.36 -18.53 14.87
C ALA A 257 4.02 -17.90 16.08
N ARG A 258 3.91 -18.53 17.25
CA ARG A 258 4.51 -18.05 18.49
C ARG A 258 6.03 -18.06 18.41
N GLU A 259 6.60 -19.13 17.86
CA GLU A 259 8.05 -19.25 17.66
C GLU A 259 8.56 -18.31 16.57
N ALA A 260 7.80 -18.16 15.47
CA ALA A 260 8.10 -17.17 14.44
C ALA A 260 8.05 -15.73 15.00
N ALA A 261 7.07 -15.38 15.84
CA ALA A 261 6.98 -14.08 16.49
C ALA A 261 8.18 -13.80 17.41
N ARG A 262 8.66 -14.82 18.14
CA ARG A 262 9.86 -14.74 18.98
C ARG A 262 11.12 -14.47 18.15
N LEU A 263 11.22 -15.08 16.97
CA LEU A 263 12.39 -15.02 16.10
C LEU A 263 12.36 -13.89 15.07
N ALA A 264 11.18 -13.29 14.81
CA ALA A 264 10.92 -12.39 13.69
C ALA A 264 11.90 -11.21 13.58
N LYS A 265 12.45 -10.75 14.71
CA LYS A 265 13.35 -9.60 14.79
C LYS A 265 14.79 -9.97 15.11
N ALA A 266 15.10 -11.25 15.31
CA ALA A 266 16.41 -11.71 15.77
C ALA A 266 17.52 -11.32 14.79
N ASP A 267 17.22 -11.24 13.49
CA ASP A 267 18.18 -10.90 12.45
C ASP A 267 18.67 -9.45 12.52
N LEU A 268 17.97 -8.54 13.21
CA LEU A 268 18.43 -7.17 13.47
C LEU A 268 19.78 -7.11 14.22
N THR A 269 20.20 -8.22 14.83
CA THR A 269 21.47 -8.37 15.56
C THR A 269 22.60 -8.96 14.71
N THR A 270 22.31 -9.29 13.45
CA THR A 270 23.27 -9.90 12.51
C THR A 270 24.12 -8.82 11.85
N LEU A 271 25.35 -9.17 11.46
CA LEU A 271 26.21 -8.26 10.69
C LEU A 271 25.59 -7.95 9.33
N MET A 272 24.94 -8.94 8.71
CA MET A 272 24.27 -8.79 7.44
C MET A 272 23.18 -7.71 7.49
N VAL A 273 22.25 -7.75 8.45
CA VAL A 273 21.18 -6.73 8.54
C VAL A 273 21.71 -5.39 9.02
N ARG A 274 22.81 -5.37 9.78
CA ARG A 274 23.47 -4.11 10.15
C ARG A 274 24.04 -3.38 8.94
N GLU A 275 24.65 -4.10 7.98
CA GLU A 275 25.16 -3.49 6.74
C GLU A 275 24.05 -3.29 5.69
N PHE A 276 23.07 -4.19 5.64
CA PHE A 276 21.97 -4.20 4.67
C PHE A 276 20.60 -4.21 5.39
N PRO A 277 20.16 -3.06 5.96
CA PRO A 277 18.89 -2.98 6.70
C PRO A 277 17.65 -3.33 5.87
N GLU A 278 17.73 -3.23 4.55
CA GLU A 278 16.68 -3.63 3.59
C GLU A 278 16.36 -5.12 3.66
N LEU A 279 17.30 -5.94 4.14
CA LEU A 279 17.19 -7.40 4.20
C LEU A 279 16.64 -7.94 5.52
N GLN A 280 16.19 -7.07 6.42
CA GLN A 280 15.54 -7.48 7.67
C GLN A 280 14.29 -8.34 7.43
N GLY A 281 14.05 -9.30 8.32
CA GLY A 281 13.10 -10.40 8.13
C GLY A 281 13.62 -11.46 7.15
N VAL A 282 14.04 -11.03 5.95
CA VAL A 282 14.49 -11.91 4.86
C VAL A 282 15.69 -12.75 5.28
N ILE A 283 16.69 -12.12 5.89
CA ILE A 283 17.89 -12.80 6.39
C ILE A 283 17.55 -13.75 7.54
N GLY A 284 16.68 -13.34 8.46
CA GLY A 284 16.17 -14.23 9.51
C GLY A 284 15.57 -15.51 8.92
N GLY A 285 14.73 -15.38 7.91
CA GLY A 285 14.16 -16.54 7.20
C GLY A 285 15.21 -17.40 6.52
N ILE A 286 16.16 -16.79 5.81
CA ILE A 286 17.25 -17.51 5.12
C ILE A 286 18.11 -18.32 6.11
N TYR A 287 18.45 -17.73 7.25
CA TYR A 287 19.24 -18.42 8.27
C TYR A 287 18.49 -19.58 8.89
N LEU A 288 17.21 -19.40 9.25
CA LEU A 288 16.38 -20.50 9.76
C LEU A 288 16.20 -21.63 8.74
N THR A 289 16.02 -21.30 7.46
CA THR A 289 15.98 -22.30 6.38
C THR A 289 17.30 -23.07 6.27
N ALA A 290 18.44 -22.37 6.38
CA ALA A 290 19.76 -23.00 6.32
C ALA A 290 20.08 -23.87 7.56
N GLU A 291 19.51 -23.53 8.71
CA GLU A 291 19.59 -24.34 9.95
C GLU A 291 18.71 -25.61 9.86
N GLY A 292 17.58 -25.55 9.15
CA GLY A 292 16.73 -26.70 8.84
C GLY A 292 15.99 -27.30 10.04
N GLY A 293 15.42 -28.48 9.85
CA GLY A 293 14.74 -29.24 10.92
C GLY A 293 13.49 -28.56 11.46
N GLN A 294 13.49 -28.22 12.76
CA GLN A 294 12.33 -27.69 13.48
C GLN A 294 11.82 -26.31 13.00
N TRP A 295 12.55 -25.67 12.09
CA TRP A 295 12.23 -24.32 11.58
C TRP A 295 11.36 -24.32 10.31
N GLU A 296 10.92 -25.49 9.84
CA GLU A 296 9.97 -25.58 8.72
C GLU A 296 8.67 -24.81 9.06
N GLY A 297 8.14 -24.03 8.10
CA GLY A 297 7.02 -23.10 8.33
C GLY A 297 7.39 -21.82 9.08
N VAL A 298 8.13 -21.92 10.19
CA VAL A 298 8.61 -20.78 10.99
C VAL A 298 9.49 -19.84 10.16
N ALA A 299 10.43 -20.41 9.39
CA ALA A 299 11.34 -19.64 8.54
C ALA A 299 10.58 -18.78 7.50
N ARG A 300 9.48 -19.29 6.93
CA ARG A 300 8.64 -18.53 5.98
C ARG A 300 7.93 -17.37 6.66
N ALA A 301 7.35 -17.60 7.83
CA ALA A 301 6.69 -16.54 8.58
C ALA A 301 7.68 -15.44 9.01
N VAL A 302 8.86 -15.81 9.52
CA VAL A 302 9.94 -14.86 9.83
C VAL A 302 10.39 -14.11 8.59
N ARG A 303 10.58 -14.79 7.46
CA ARG A 303 10.99 -14.17 6.20
C ARG A 303 10.06 -13.05 5.76
N TRP A 304 8.76 -13.31 5.83
CA TRP A 304 7.76 -12.48 5.16
C TRP A 304 6.97 -11.56 6.09
N HIS A 305 7.10 -11.65 7.42
CA HIS A 305 6.21 -10.95 8.37
C HIS A 305 6.04 -9.43 8.14
N TYR A 306 7.01 -8.75 7.53
CA TYR A 306 6.86 -7.33 7.16
C TYR A 306 5.82 -7.08 6.06
N HIS A 307 5.53 -8.07 5.23
CA HIS A 307 4.56 -7.95 4.15
C HIS A 307 3.11 -8.14 4.61
N PRO A 308 2.14 -7.64 3.82
CA PRO A 308 2.32 -6.76 2.66
C PRO A 308 2.78 -5.35 3.06
N VAL A 309 3.65 -4.76 2.24
CA VAL A 309 4.36 -3.49 2.54
C VAL A 309 3.66 -2.27 1.94
N SER A 310 2.92 -2.43 0.84
CA SER A 310 2.08 -1.38 0.25
C SER A 310 0.80 -1.93 -0.42
N VAL A 311 0.00 -1.05 -1.03
CA VAL A 311 -1.25 -1.43 -1.73
C VAL A 311 -1.01 -1.73 -3.21
N GLU A 312 0.00 -1.11 -3.82
CA GLU A 312 0.32 -1.19 -5.25
C GLU A 312 1.39 -2.23 -5.58
N GLU A 313 2.31 -2.47 -4.65
CA GLU A 313 3.33 -3.51 -4.76
C GLU A 313 2.64 -4.87 -4.61
N GLU A 314 2.99 -5.81 -5.49
CA GLU A 314 2.53 -7.20 -5.37
C GLU A 314 2.69 -7.63 -3.91
N ALA A 315 1.60 -8.16 -3.33
CA ALA A 315 1.55 -8.67 -1.97
C ALA A 315 2.78 -9.56 -1.66
N ALA A 316 3.10 -9.83 -0.38
CA ALA A 316 3.84 -11.07 -0.09
C ALA A 316 3.19 -12.25 -0.83
N PRO A 317 3.99 -13.20 -1.33
CA PRO A 317 3.75 -13.75 -2.66
C PRO A 317 2.54 -14.67 -2.62
N LYS A 318 1.53 -14.38 -3.46
CA LYS A 318 0.59 -15.43 -3.89
C LYS A 318 1.45 -16.57 -4.47
N GLY A 319 1.38 -17.75 -3.86
CA GLY A 319 2.20 -18.91 -4.21
C GLY A 319 3.46 -19.15 -3.36
N ALA A 320 3.83 -18.28 -2.40
CA ALA A 320 4.97 -18.56 -1.49
C ALA A 320 4.57 -18.94 -0.06
N VAL A 321 3.33 -18.65 0.34
CA VAL A 321 2.72 -19.03 1.61
C VAL A 321 1.28 -19.42 1.32
N GLU A 322 0.97 -20.71 1.45
CA GLU A 322 -0.35 -21.30 1.18
C GLU A 322 -0.79 -22.17 2.35
N GLY A 323 -2.10 -22.42 2.46
CA GLY A 323 -2.66 -23.26 3.53
C GLY A 323 -2.26 -22.78 4.93
N SER A 324 -1.85 -23.71 5.79
CA SER A 324 -1.47 -23.43 7.18
C SER A 324 -0.31 -22.43 7.31
N ASP A 325 0.62 -22.41 6.33
CA ASP A 325 1.72 -21.44 6.33
C ASP A 325 1.24 -20.00 6.15
N ALA A 326 0.14 -19.79 5.41
CA ALA A 326 -0.48 -18.49 5.24
C ALA A 326 -1.09 -17.98 6.55
N THR A 327 -1.72 -18.86 7.33
CA THR A 327 -2.27 -18.54 8.67
C THR A 327 -1.16 -18.15 9.64
N VAL A 328 -0.08 -18.93 9.70
CA VAL A 328 1.09 -18.66 10.57
C VAL A 328 1.74 -17.33 10.21
N PHE A 329 2.00 -17.10 8.92
CA PHE A 329 2.49 -15.81 8.42
C PHE A 329 1.54 -14.66 8.78
N GLY A 330 0.24 -14.84 8.54
CA GLY A 330 -0.78 -13.83 8.78
C GLY A 330 -0.84 -13.41 10.25
N ALA A 331 -0.72 -14.35 11.18
CA ALA A 331 -0.67 -14.08 12.61
C ALA A 331 0.54 -13.21 12.99
N VAL A 332 1.74 -13.58 12.56
CA VAL A 332 2.99 -12.86 12.89
C VAL A 332 3.00 -11.47 12.24
N SER A 333 2.54 -11.37 10.99
CA SER A 333 2.45 -10.10 10.27
C SER A 333 1.46 -9.13 10.93
N LEU A 334 0.29 -9.63 11.35
CA LEU A 334 -0.68 -8.83 12.11
C LEU A 334 -0.12 -8.37 13.44
N ALA A 335 0.51 -9.28 14.20
CA ALA A 335 1.11 -8.96 15.48
C ALA A 335 2.14 -7.82 15.33
N ASP A 336 3.07 -7.93 14.39
CA ASP A 336 4.12 -6.91 14.20
C ASP A 336 3.58 -5.53 13.81
N LYS A 337 2.59 -5.51 12.92
CA LYS A 337 1.97 -4.27 12.43
C LYS A 337 1.13 -3.62 13.52
N LEU A 338 0.25 -4.38 14.16
CA LEU A 338 -0.65 -3.84 15.19
C LEU A 338 0.12 -3.43 16.45
N ASP A 339 1.16 -4.17 16.85
CA ASP A 339 2.07 -3.75 17.94
C ASP A 339 2.67 -2.37 17.66
N SER A 340 3.22 -2.18 16.45
CA SER A 340 3.86 -0.93 16.08
C SER A 340 2.86 0.22 16.07
N VAL A 341 1.73 0.06 15.38
CA VAL A 341 0.73 1.12 15.25
C VAL A 341 0.15 1.48 16.62
N ALA A 342 -0.18 0.50 17.47
CA ALA A 342 -0.65 0.75 18.83
C ALA A 342 0.38 1.51 19.69
N GLY A 343 1.66 1.12 19.61
CA GLY A 343 2.75 1.77 20.33
C GLY A 343 2.89 3.24 19.96
N TYR A 344 3.06 3.52 18.66
CA TYR A 344 3.25 4.89 18.17
C TYR A 344 2.04 5.80 18.46
N PHE A 345 0.81 5.29 18.30
CA PHE A 345 -0.39 6.04 18.71
C PHE A 345 -0.39 6.32 20.22
N GLY A 346 -0.04 5.33 21.03
CA GLY A 346 -0.01 5.44 22.49
C GLY A 346 1.06 6.36 23.07
N ILE A 347 2.12 6.69 22.31
CA ILE A 347 3.10 7.72 22.68
C ILE A 347 2.86 9.08 22.01
N GLY A 348 1.76 9.23 21.27
CA GLY A 348 1.36 10.51 20.65
C GLY A 348 2.05 10.81 19.31
N LEU A 349 2.52 9.78 18.59
CA LEU A 349 3.19 9.90 17.30
C LEU A 349 2.31 9.37 16.14
N ALA A 350 1.00 9.53 16.27
CA ALA A 350 0.07 9.21 15.18
C ALA A 350 0.33 10.10 13.94
N PRO A 351 0.12 9.61 12.71
CA PRO A 351 0.36 10.40 11.50
C PRO A 351 -0.59 11.60 11.39
N THR A 352 -0.08 12.75 10.97
CA THR A 352 -0.88 13.99 10.80
C THR A 352 -0.77 14.54 9.38
N GLY A 353 -1.89 14.93 8.78
CA GLY A 353 -1.92 15.51 7.43
C GLY A 353 -1.31 14.57 6.38
N SER A 354 -0.33 15.04 5.61
CA SER A 354 0.44 14.21 4.67
C SER A 354 1.63 13.50 5.32
N SER A 355 2.08 13.93 6.49
CA SER A 355 3.27 13.37 7.16
C SER A 355 3.01 11.98 7.74
N ASP A 356 3.91 11.03 7.48
CA ASP A 356 3.94 9.68 8.08
C ASP A 356 5.40 9.21 8.25
N PRO A 357 6.14 9.80 9.21
CA PRO A 357 7.58 9.56 9.36
C PRO A 357 7.94 8.13 9.76
N TYR A 358 7.00 7.42 10.40
CA TYR A 358 7.20 6.05 10.88
C TYR A 358 6.50 4.99 10.01
N GLY A 359 5.88 5.39 8.89
CA GLY A 359 5.21 4.47 7.96
C GLY A 359 3.97 3.76 8.54
N LEU A 360 3.27 4.39 9.49
CA LEU A 360 2.12 3.79 10.18
C LEU A 360 0.91 3.61 9.26
N ARG A 361 0.75 4.46 8.23
CA ARG A 361 -0.30 4.26 7.22
C ARG A 361 -0.04 2.99 6.43
N ARG A 362 1.22 2.76 6.03
CA ARG A 362 1.64 1.53 5.33
C ARG A 362 1.47 0.30 6.22
N ALA A 363 1.89 0.37 7.48
CA ALA A 363 1.72 -0.73 8.43
C ALA A 363 0.24 -1.09 8.65
N ALA A 364 -0.63 -0.10 8.86
CA ALA A 364 -2.06 -0.30 9.05
C ALA A 364 -2.78 -0.80 7.78
N GLN A 365 -2.40 -0.29 6.60
CA GLN A 365 -2.85 -0.85 5.31
C GLN A 365 -2.41 -2.31 5.17
N GLY A 366 -1.16 -2.61 5.54
CA GLY A 366 -0.64 -3.97 5.54
C GLY A 366 -1.46 -4.90 6.43
N ALA A 367 -1.84 -4.45 7.64
CA ALA A 367 -2.63 -5.25 8.58
C ALA A 367 -4.04 -5.56 8.03
N VAL A 368 -4.71 -4.55 7.49
CA VAL A 368 -5.98 -4.71 6.78
C VAL A 368 -5.84 -5.73 5.64
N ARG A 369 -4.81 -5.59 4.82
CA ARG A 369 -4.57 -6.50 3.70
C ARG A 369 -4.32 -7.94 4.17
N VAL A 370 -3.62 -8.15 5.29
CA VAL A 370 -3.45 -9.50 5.86
C VAL A 370 -4.81 -10.12 6.16
N LEU A 371 -5.70 -9.38 6.83
CA LEU A 371 -7.06 -9.85 7.16
C LEU A 371 -7.89 -10.16 5.92
N LEU A 372 -7.77 -9.36 4.87
CA LEU A 372 -8.52 -9.58 3.62
C LEU A 372 -7.95 -10.71 2.75
N ASP A 373 -6.62 -10.85 2.68
CA ASP A 373 -5.96 -11.71 1.69
C ASP A 373 -5.58 -13.09 2.24
N PHE A 374 -5.30 -13.20 3.54
CA PHE A 374 -4.69 -14.41 4.14
C PHE A 374 -5.54 -15.06 5.23
N TRP A 375 -6.63 -14.43 5.66
CA TRP A 375 -7.60 -15.01 6.61
C TRP A 375 -8.90 -15.39 5.89
N GLN A 376 -8.75 -16.15 4.80
CA GLN A 376 -9.86 -16.62 3.96
C GLN A 376 -10.52 -17.84 4.62
N ALA A 377 -11.22 -17.60 5.72
CA ALA A 377 -11.90 -18.65 6.44
C ALA A 377 -13.28 -18.93 5.83
N GLY A 378 -13.73 -20.18 5.82
CA GLY A 378 -15.10 -20.55 5.44
C GLY A 378 -16.16 -19.85 6.32
N PRO A 379 -17.46 -19.90 5.96
CA PRO A 379 -18.53 -19.25 6.74
C PRO A 379 -18.60 -19.70 8.21
N ASP A 380 -18.11 -20.91 8.51
CA ASP A 380 -18.12 -21.52 9.84
C ASP A 380 -16.75 -21.42 10.56
N GLU A 381 -15.73 -20.87 9.91
CA GLU A 381 -14.39 -20.73 10.49
C GLU A 381 -14.22 -19.35 11.14
N LYS A 382 -13.57 -19.31 12.31
CA LYS A 382 -13.36 -18.07 13.05
C LYS A 382 -12.32 -17.20 12.37
N ARG A 383 -12.66 -15.93 12.16
CA ARG A 383 -11.73 -14.90 11.68
C ARG A 383 -11.29 -13.97 12.80
N PRO A 384 -10.09 -13.37 12.72
CA PRO A 384 -9.63 -12.43 13.73
C PRO A 384 -10.45 -11.12 13.69
N SER A 385 -11.02 -10.73 14.84
CA SER A 385 -11.58 -9.39 15.02
C SER A 385 -10.46 -8.37 15.18
N LEU A 386 -10.40 -7.40 14.26
CA LEU A 386 -9.40 -6.34 14.28
C LEU A 386 -9.56 -5.47 15.53
N ARG A 387 -10.79 -5.20 15.96
CA ARG A 387 -11.07 -4.48 17.22
C ARG A 387 -10.50 -5.22 18.44
N ARG A 388 -10.71 -6.54 18.54
CA ARG A 388 -10.14 -7.34 19.64
C ARG A 388 -8.61 -7.41 19.57
N LEU A 389 -8.03 -7.48 18.37
CA LEU A 389 -6.58 -7.43 18.18
C LEU A 389 -5.97 -6.07 18.57
N VAL A 390 -6.66 -4.97 18.26
CA VAL A 390 -6.27 -3.62 18.70
C VAL A 390 -6.24 -3.54 20.22
N ALA A 391 -7.29 -4.02 20.89
CA ALA A 391 -7.35 -4.05 22.34
C ALA A 391 -6.20 -4.89 22.94
N ALA A 392 -5.92 -6.07 22.37
CA ALA A 392 -4.81 -6.92 22.80
C ALA A 392 -3.44 -6.24 22.57
N ALA A 393 -3.24 -5.56 21.44
CA ALA A 393 -1.99 -4.87 21.13
C ALA A 393 -1.72 -3.73 22.13
N ILE A 394 -2.74 -2.94 22.46
CA ILE A 394 -2.65 -1.86 23.45
C ILE A 394 -2.36 -2.43 24.84
N ALA A 395 -3.07 -3.50 25.24
CA ALA A 395 -2.85 -4.17 26.51
C ALA A 395 -1.42 -4.71 26.65
N GLY A 396 -0.84 -5.22 25.56
CA GLY A 396 0.52 -5.74 25.51
C GLY A 396 1.62 -4.72 25.87
N TYR A 397 1.33 -3.42 25.88
CA TYR A 397 2.27 -2.39 26.34
C TYR A 397 2.30 -2.23 27.87
N ASP A 398 1.49 -2.98 28.63
CA ASP A 398 1.54 -3.06 30.10
C ASP A 398 1.57 -1.69 30.80
N GLY A 399 0.77 -0.73 30.30
CA GLY A 399 0.69 0.63 30.85
C GLY A 399 1.86 1.56 30.51
N ARG A 400 2.78 1.17 29.62
CA ARG A 400 3.90 2.03 29.16
C ARG A 400 3.48 3.14 28.19
N LEU A 401 2.24 3.13 27.72
CA LEU A 401 1.71 4.16 26.83
C LEU A 401 1.51 5.47 27.60
N ARG A 402 1.77 6.61 26.94
CA ARG A 402 1.61 7.95 27.54
C ARG A 402 0.16 8.42 27.54
N ARG A 403 -0.67 7.81 26.70
CA ARG A 403 -2.06 8.18 26.47
C ARG A 403 -3.02 7.14 27.04
N PRO A 404 -4.25 7.53 27.44
CA PRO A 404 -5.24 6.59 27.95
C PRO A 404 -5.57 5.48 26.93
N PRO A 405 -5.55 4.19 27.33
CA PRO A 405 -5.81 3.06 26.41
C PRO A 405 -7.12 3.17 25.61
N ALA A 406 -8.19 3.69 26.22
CA ALA A 406 -9.48 3.84 25.56
C ALA A 406 -9.46 4.89 24.44
N GLU A 407 -8.72 5.98 24.61
CA GLU A 407 -8.55 7.00 23.57
C GLU A 407 -7.70 6.47 22.42
N VAL A 408 -6.61 5.77 22.74
CA VAL A 408 -5.74 5.11 21.76
C VAL A 408 -6.52 4.11 20.93
N ALA A 409 -7.35 3.26 21.57
CA ALA A 409 -8.19 2.29 20.89
C ALA A 409 -9.16 2.96 19.92
N LYS A 410 -9.89 3.98 20.37
CA LYS A 410 -10.86 4.72 19.53
C LYS A 410 -10.20 5.34 18.30
N GLU A 411 -9.07 6.02 18.48
CA GLU A 411 -8.35 6.64 17.36
C GLU A 411 -7.75 5.62 16.41
N LEU A 412 -7.19 4.53 16.95
CA LEU A 412 -6.62 3.46 16.14
C LEU A 412 -7.69 2.71 15.34
N GLU A 413 -8.84 2.42 15.94
CA GLU A 413 -9.99 1.83 15.24
C GLU A 413 -10.48 2.73 14.10
N ALA A 414 -10.65 4.03 14.34
CA ALA A 414 -11.02 4.98 13.29
C ALA A 414 -9.96 5.02 12.17
N PHE A 415 -8.68 5.06 12.53
CA PHE A 415 -7.57 5.06 11.58
C PHE A 415 -7.53 3.78 10.73
N LEU A 416 -7.75 2.61 11.34
CA LEU A 416 -7.79 1.33 10.65
C LEU A 416 -9.03 1.19 9.76
N LEU A 417 -10.18 1.71 10.16
CA LEU A 417 -11.38 1.76 9.33
C LEU A 417 -11.13 2.60 8.07
N ASP A 418 -10.46 3.74 8.19
CA ASP A 418 -10.04 4.56 7.05
C ASP A 418 -9.02 3.83 6.15
N ARG A 419 -8.16 2.99 6.72
CA ARG A 419 -7.26 2.14 5.92
C ARG A 419 -8.02 1.06 5.18
N LEU A 420 -9.01 0.43 5.81
CA LEU A 420 -9.91 -0.54 5.18
C LEU A 420 -10.64 0.08 3.99
N ARG A 421 -11.24 1.25 4.18
CA ARG A 421 -11.86 2.05 3.12
C ARG A 421 -10.90 2.29 1.95
N TYR A 422 -9.70 2.79 2.23
CA TYR A 422 -8.69 3.06 1.20
C TYR A 422 -8.30 1.81 0.42
N VAL A 423 -8.04 0.69 1.11
CA VAL A 423 -7.66 -0.57 0.46
C VAL A 423 -8.78 -1.10 -0.44
N LEU A 424 -10.04 -1.01 -0.02
CA LEU A 424 -11.19 -1.45 -0.81
C LEU A 424 -11.39 -0.56 -2.06
N VAL A 425 -11.28 0.76 -1.94
CA VAL A 425 -11.32 1.67 -3.11
C VAL A 425 -10.18 1.39 -4.07
N ALA A 426 -8.96 1.19 -3.56
CA ALA A 426 -7.80 0.85 -4.38
C ALA A 426 -7.94 -0.51 -5.11
N ARG A 427 -8.78 -1.42 -4.60
CA ARG A 427 -9.16 -2.67 -5.28
C ARG A 427 -10.20 -2.48 -6.40
N GLY A 428 -10.64 -1.25 -6.65
CA GLY A 428 -11.58 -0.91 -7.73
C GLY A 428 -13.04 -0.86 -7.30
N TYR A 429 -13.36 -0.98 -6.01
CA TYR A 429 -14.74 -0.82 -5.55
C TYR A 429 -15.13 0.67 -5.49
N PRO A 430 -16.31 1.07 -6.01
CA PRO A 430 -16.83 2.42 -5.88
C PRO A 430 -16.90 2.89 -4.42
N ALA A 431 -16.53 4.15 -4.18
CA ALA A 431 -16.46 4.71 -2.83
C ALA A 431 -17.81 4.70 -2.09
N ASP A 432 -18.91 4.90 -2.81
CA ASP A 432 -20.26 4.88 -2.24
C ASP A 432 -20.68 3.48 -1.79
N GLU A 433 -20.28 2.42 -2.52
CA GLU A 433 -20.48 1.02 -2.10
C GLU A 433 -19.65 0.67 -0.87
N VAL A 434 -18.39 1.11 -0.84
CA VAL A 434 -17.51 0.94 0.31
C VAL A 434 -18.15 1.60 1.54
N GLU A 435 -18.61 2.84 1.43
CA GLU A 435 -19.30 3.53 2.53
C GLU A 435 -20.58 2.84 2.97
N SER A 436 -21.32 2.30 2.02
CA SER A 436 -22.56 1.57 2.28
C SER A 436 -22.29 0.34 3.15
N VAL A 437 -21.28 -0.46 2.82
CA VAL A 437 -20.99 -1.69 3.57
C VAL A 437 -20.24 -1.42 4.87
N LEU A 438 -19.28 -0.50 4.88
CA LEU A 438 -18.57 -0.13 6.12
C LEU A 438 -19.49 0.59 7.13
N GLY A 439 -20.61 1.18 6.67
CA GLY A 439 -21.65 1.74 7.52
C GLY A 439 -22.67 0.73 8.05
N ALA A 440 -22.58 -0.55 7.68
CA ALA A 440 -23.46 -1.61 8.21
C ALA A 440 -23.19 -1.86 9.70
N ARG A 441 -24.25 -2.20 10.46
CA ARG A 441 -24.19 -2.24 11.93
C ARG A 441 -23.74 -3.58 12.52
N ASP A 442 -23.96 -4.69 11.82
CA ASP A 442 -23.67 -6.03 12.34
C ASP A 442 -23.45 -7.07 11.21
N PRO A 443 -22.32 -7.80 11.19
CA PRO A 443 -21.12 -7.53 12.00
C PRO A 443 -20.46 -6.20 11.59
N ASP A 444 -19.91 -5.50 12.58
CA ASP A 444 -19.10 -4.29 12.38
C ASP A 444 -17.90 -4.62 11.49
N ALA A 445 -17.54 -3.73 10.56
CA ALA A 445 -16.46 -3.96 9.61
C ALA A 445 -15.08 -4.13 10.27
N LEU A 446 -14.88 -3.62 11.49
CA LEU A 446 -13.66 -3.87 12.26
C LEU A 446 -13.72 -5.17 13.07
N ASP A 447 -14.90 -5.75 13.25
CA ASP A 447 -15.04 -7.05 13.89
C ASP A 447 -14.81 -8.20 12.90
N ASP A 448 -15.17 -8.03 11.62
CA ASP A 448 -14.76 -8.93 10.55
C ASP A 448 -14.56 -8.17 9.21
N PRO A 449 -13.33 -7.69 8.95
CA PRO A 449 -13.01 -7.00 7.69
C PRO A 449 -13.20 -7.86 6.44
N HIS A 450 -12.96 -9.17 6.53
CA HIS A 450 -13.13 -10.08 5.39
C HIS A 450 -14.63 -10.25 5.08
N GLU A 451 -15.47 -10.35 6.11
CA GLU A 451 -16.92 -10.41 5.94
C GLU A 451 -17.50 -9.11 5.36
N ALA A 452 -16.99 -7.96 5.79
CA ALA A 452 -17.30 -6.69 5.14
C ALA A 452 -16.92 -6.71 3.64
N TRP A 453 -15.76 -7.28 3.30
CA TRP A 453 -15.35 -7.41 1.91
C TRP A 453 -16.23 -8.39 1.10
N LEU A 454 -16.69 -9.50 1.70
CA LEU A 454 -17.64 -10.43 1.04
C LEU A 454 -18.99 -9.76 0.75
N ARG A 455 -19.52 -8.98 1.71
CA ARG A 455 -20.74 -8.18 1.53
C ARG A 455 -20.57 -7.15 0.41
N LEU A 456 -19.44 -6.45 0.38
CA LEU A 456 -19.10 -5.48 -0.68
C LEU A 456 -18.99 -6.13 -2.05
N LYS A 457 -18.31 -7.28 -2.15
CA LYS A 457 -18.18 -8.01 -3.41
C LYS A 457 -19.55 -8.43 -3.96
N ALA A 458 -20.44 -8.90 -3.09
CA ALA A 458 -21.81 -9.26 -3.47
C ALA A 458 -22.63 -8.04 -3.89
N LEU A 459 -22.55 -6.92 -3.14
CA LEU A 459 -23.21 -5.67 -3.47
C LEU A 459 -22.75 -5.15 -4.84
N HIS A 460 -21.45 -5.07 -5.06
CA HIS A 460 -20.86 -4.58 -6.30
C HIS A 460 -21.35 -5.35 -7.53
N ARG A 461 -21.36 -6.68 -7.42
CA ARG A 461 -21.84 -7.56 -8.50
C ARG A 461 -23.33 -7.36 -8.77
N VAL A 462 -24.16 -7.44 -7.74
CA VAL A 462 -25.63 -7.36 -7.92
C VAL A 462 -26.06 -5.96 -8.36
N ARG A 463 -25.43 -4.89 -7.84
CA ARG A 463 -25.71 -3.52 -8.28
C ARG A 463 -25.32 -3.30 -9.75
N SER A 464 -24.25 -3.95 -10.21
CA SER A 464 -23.86 -3.90 -11.61
C SER A 464 -24.85 -4.63 -12.53
N GLU A 465 -25.54 -5.66 -12.03
CA GLU A 465 -26.62 -6.38 -12.73
C GLU A 465 -27.96 -5.61 -12.75
N ALA A 466 -28.27 -4.84 -11.69
CA ALA A 466 -29.57 -4.18 -11.48
C ALA A 466 -29.44 -2.70 -11.07
N ARG A 467 -28.65 -1.93 -11.82
CA ARG A 467 -28.23 -0.58 -11.43
C ARG A 467 -29.37 0.38 -11.13
N GLU A 468 -30.35 0.47 -12.02
CA GLU A 468 -31.50 1.37 -11.84
C GLU A 468 -32.31 1.04 -10.58
N ASP A 469 -32.50 -0.25 -10.28
CA ASP A 469 -33.26 -0.67 -9.11
C ASP A 469 -32.59 -0.20 -7.82
N PHE A 470 -31.26 -0.35 -7.74
CA PHE A 470 -30.49 0.09 -6.58
C PHE A 470 -30.43 1.62 -6.44
N GLU A 471 -30.39 2.37 -7.55
CA GLU A 471 -30.43 3.83 -7.51
C GLU A 471 -31.78 4.34 -6.98
N HIS A 472 -32.89 3.77 -7.45
CA HIS A 472 -34.23 4.09 -6.94
C HIS A 472 -34.39 3.72 -5.46
N LEU A 473 -33.98 2.51 -5.09
CA LEU A 473 -34.00 2.07 -3.70
C LEU A 473 -33.15 2.98 -2.81
N ALA A 474 -31.97 3.39 -3.24
CA ALA A 474 -31.11 4.32 -2.48
C ALA A 474 -31.80 5.66 -2.21
N VAL A 475 -32.47 6.24 -3.21
CA VAL A 475 -33.22 7.49 -3.06
C VAL A 475 -34.39 7.32 -2.08
N ALA A 476 -35.19 6.27 -2.27
CA ALA A 476 -36.33 5.98 -1.40
C ALA A 476 -35.89 5.73 0.05
N PHE A 477 -34.77 5.02 0.24
CA PHE A 477 -34.23 4.70 1.55
C PHE A 477 -33.61 5.91 2.24
N LYS A 478 -32.94 6.80 1.49
CA LYS A 478 -32.45 8.08 2.00
C LYS A 478 -33.60 8.96 2.50
N ARG A 479 -34.70 9.01 1.76
CA ARG A 479 -35.94 9.66 2.18
C ARG A 479 -36.51 9.01 3.45
N ALA A 480 -36.63 7.68 3.48
CA ALA A 480 -37.09 6.95 4.66
C ALA A 480 -36.26 7.26 5.91
N LYS A 481 -34.93 7.23 5.78
CA LYS A 481 -33.97 7.53 6.86
C LYS A 481 -34.10 8.96 7.39
N ASN A 482 -34.27 9.94 6.49
CA ASN A 482 -34.51 11.34 6.88
C ASN A 482 -35.84 11.53 7.63
N ILE A 483 -36.88 10.77 7.27
CA ILE A 483 -38.18 10.80 7.95
C ILE A 483 -38.10 10.12 9.32
N LEU A 484 -37.39 8.98 9.43
CA LEU A 484 -37.26 8.22 10.67
C LEU A 484 -36.39 8.92 11.72
N GLY A 485 -35.35 9.67 11.31
CA GLY A 485 -34.41 10.30 12.22
C GLY A 485 -33.78 9.29 13.19
N GLU A 486 -33.71 9.64 14.48
CA GLU A 486 -33.23 8.74 15.56
C GLU A 486 -34.35 7.98 16.29
N GLN A 487 -35.58 7.98 15.77
CA GLN A 487 -36.69 7.35 16.48
C GLN A 487 -36.57 5.83 16.52
N LYS A 488 -36.91 5.22 17.67
CA LYS A 488 -36.97 3.76 17.82
C LYS A 488 -38.16 3.23 17.02
N ALA A 489 -37.88 2.24 16.17
CA ALA A 489 -38.90 1.56 15.38
C ALA A 489 -39.95 0.89 16.28
N ALA A 490 -41.22 1.24 16.09
CA ALA A 490 -42.33 0.51 16.68
C ALA A 490 -42.56 -0.83 15.93
N PRO A 491 -43.01 -1.89 16.61
CA PRO A 491 -43.47 -3.10 15.95
C PRO A 491 -44.67 -2.78 15.05
N VAL A 492 -44.72 -3.42 13.88
CA VAL A 492 -45.81 -3.24 12.92
C VAL A 492 -47.02 -4.05 13.36
N ASP A 493 -48.17 -3.37 13.48
CA ASP A 493 -49.48 -3.97 13.68
C ASP A 493 -50.22 -4.05 12.34
N ALA A 494 -50.51 -5.28 11.90
CA ALA A 494 -51.22 -5.54 10.66
C ALA A 494 -52.64 -4.98 10.64
N ALA A 495 -53.29 -4.79 11.81
CA ALA A 495 -54.63 -4.23 11.91
C ALA A 495 -54.67 -2.73 11.59
N LEU A 496 -53.52 -2.04 11.70
CA LEU A 496 -53.38 -0.61 11.42
C LEU A 496 -52.92 -0.31 9.98
N LEU A 497 -52.85 -1.34 9.11
CA LEU A 497 -52.55 -1.17 7.68
C LEU A 497 -53.86 -0.89 6.92
N THR A 498 -54.09 0.38 6.57
CA THR A 498 -55.30 0.88 5.92
C THR A 498 -55.23 0.81 4.40
N GLU A 499 -54.07 1.13 3.83
CA GLU A 499 -53.88 1.23 2.37
C GLU A 499 -53.42 -0.09 1.75
N ALA A 500 -53.73 -0.29 0.46
CA ALA A 500 -53.27 -1.46 -0.29
C ALA A 500 -51.74 -1.52 -0.38
N ALA A 501 -51.09 -0.37 -0.61
CA ALA A 501 -49.63 -0.26 -0.71
C ALA A 501 -48.91 -0.63 0.60
N GLU A 502 -49.49 -0.32 1.76
CA GLU A 502 -48.95 -0.73 3.07
C GLU A 502 -48.96 -2.24 3.25
N ARG A 503 -50.09 -2.89 2.91
CA ARG A 503 -50.25 -4.34 3.00
C ARG A 503 -49.30 -5.06 2.04
N GLU A 504 -49.10 -4.51 0.86
CA GLU A 504 -48.18 -5.05 -0.13
C GLU A 504 -46.71 -4.96 0.32
N LEU A 505 -46.27 -3.81 0.82
CA LEU A 505 -44.92 -3.65 1.37
C LEU A 505 -44.71 -4.56 2.59
N HIS A 506 -45.69 -4.63 3.49
CA HIS A 506 -45.64 -5.53 4.65
C HIS A 506 -45.51 -7.01 4.23
N ALA A 507 -46.28 -7.46 3.23
CA ALA A 507 -46.17 -8.82 2.71
C ALA A 507 -44.81 -9.10 2.05
N ALA A 508 -44.26 -8.12 1.31
CA ALA A 508 -42.94 -8.25 0.69
C ALA A 508 -41.83 -8.33 1.75
N VAL A 509 -41.87 -7.47 2.77
CA VAL A 509 -40.93 -7.49 3.90
C VAL A 509 -41.01 -8.81 4.66
N ALA A 510 -42.22 -9.31 4.96
CA ALA A 510 -42.41 -10.58 5.66
C ALA A 510 -41.81 -11.77 4.87
N ARG A 511 -41.99 -11.80 3.54
CA ARG A 511 -41.41 -12.83 2.66
C ARG A 511 -39.88 -12.83 2.69
N LEU A 512 -39.27 -11.64 2.71
CA LEU A 512 -37.81 -11.47 2.66
C LEU A 512 -37.14 -11.60 4.04
N SER A 513 -37.90 -11.41 5.13
CA SER A 513 -37.40 -11.52 6.50
C SER A 513 -36.92 -12.94 6.85
N GLY A 514 -37.45 -13.97 6.19
CA GLY A 514 -37.05 -15.37 6.34
C GLY A 514 -35.95 -15.84 5.38
N ALA A 515 -35.48 -14.99 4.46
CA ALA A 515 -34.49 -15.39 3.47
C ALA A 515 -33.13 -15.60 4.13
N ASN A 516 -32.68 -16.85 4.25
CA ASN A 516 -31.31 -17.23 4.62
C ASN A 516 -30.57 -17.72 3.37
N GLY A 517 -29.31 -17.31 3.20
CA GLY A 517 -28.51 -17.69 2.04
C GLY A 517 -27.40 -16.70 1.70
N ALA A 518 -26.69 -16.98 0.61
CA ALA A 518 -25.58 -16.16 0.13
C ALA A 518 -26.00 -14.71 -0.13
N TYR A 519 -25.09 -13.76 0.13
CA TYR A 519 -25.33 -12.32 0.03
C TYR A 519 -25.90 -11.90 -1.33
N GLU A 520 -25.38 -12.44 -2.43
CA GLU A 520 -25.88 -12.09 -3.77
C GLU A 520 -27.36 -12.45 -3.95
N GLY A 521 -27.77 -13.65 -3.52
CA GLY A 521 -29.17 -14.10 -3.62
C GLY A 521 -30.11 -13.23 -2.79
N ARG A 522 -29.68 -12.87 -1.58
CA ARG A 522 -30.40 -11.92 -0.72
C ARG A 522 -30.53 -10.55 -1.38
N LEU A 523 -29.43 -9.99 -1.90
CA LEU A 523 -29.43 -8.69 -2.58
C LEU A 523 -30.32 -8.67 -3.81
N ARG A 524 -30.32 -9.73 -4.64
CA ARG A 524 -31.22 -9.85 -5.79
C ARG A 524 -32.69 -9.91 -5.36
N ALA A 525 -33.01 -10.64 -4.30
CA ALA A 525 -34.36 -10.67 -3.76
C ALA A 525 -34.80 -9.31 -3.19
N LEU A 526 -33.87 -8.60 -2.55
CA LEU A 526 -34.10 -7.26 -2.01
C LEU A 526 -34.27 -6.19 -3.09
N ALA A 527 -33.63 -6.33 -4.27
CA ALA A 527 -33.86 -5.44 -5.40
C ALA A 527 -35.34 -5.40 -5.83
N GLY A 528 -36.05 -6.52 -5.66
CA GLY A 528 -37.50 -6.62 -5.89
C GLY A 528 -38.36 -5.76 -4.96
N LEU A 529 -37.79 -5.17 -3.89
CA LEU A 529 -38.50 -4.21 -3.04
C LEU A 529 -38.72 -2.85 -3.71
N ARG A 530 -38.09 -2.56 -4.85
CA ARG A 530 -38.28 -1.28 -5.57
C ARG A 530 -39.76 -0.97 -5.77
N ALA A 531 -40.48 -1.86 -6.46
CA ALA A 531 -41.88 -1.63 -6.82
C ALA A 531 -42.84 -1.44 -5.63
N PRO A 532 -42.79 -2.23 -4.54
CA PRO A 532 -43.63 -1.97 -3.36
C PRO A 532 -43.19 -0.74 -2.55
N VAL A 533 -41.91 -0.38 -2.54
CA VAL A 533 -41.43 0.84 -1.85
C VAL A 533 -41.84 2.10 -2.59
N ASP A 534 -41.72 2.13 -3.91
CA ASP A 534 -42.15 3.26 -4.74
C ASP A 534 -43.66 3.51 -4.56
N ARG A 535 -44.50 2.46 -4.70
CA ARG A 535 -45.95 2.57 -4.46
C ARG A 535 -46.31 3.00 -3.05
N PHE A 536 -45.62 2.49 -2.03
CA PHE A 536 -45.84 2.96 -0.67
C PHE A 536 -45.60 4.47 -0.56
N PHE A 537 -44.55 4.97 -1.19
CA PHE A 537 -44.21 6.38 -1.12
C PHE A 537 -45.05 7.30 -2.00
N ASP A 538 -45.69 6.77 -3.04
CA ASP A 538 -46.62 7.49 -3.91
C ASP A 538 -48.03 7.53 -3.31
N ASP A 539 -48.50 6.41 -2.75
CA ASP A 539 -49.89 6.24 -2.31
C ASP A 539 -50.10 6.49 -0.81
N VAL A 540 -49.05 6.48 0.02
CA VAL A 540 -49.16 6.53 1.49
C VAL A 540 -48.55 7.81 2.07
N LEU A 541 -49.36 8.60 2.77
CA LEU A 541 -48.88 9.74 3.56
C LEU A 541 -48.22 9.25 4.85
N VAL A 542 -46.90 9.12 4.86
CA VAL A 542 -46.14 8.59 6.02
C VAL A 542 -46.41 9.37 7.31
N MET A 543 -46.53 10.70 7.22
CA MET A 543 -46.84 11.58 8.35
C MET A 543 -48.36 11.70 8.56
N ALA A 544 -49.01 10.58 8.88
CA ALA A 544 -50.45 10.56 9.18
C ALA A 544 -50.80 11.42 10.41
N GLU A 545 -52.02 11.95 10.46
CA GLU A 545 -52.55 12.68 11.61
C GLU A 545 -52.72 11.79 12.84
N ASP A 546 -53.20 10.56 12.62
CA ASP A 546 -53.31 9.55 13.67
C ASP A 546 -51.91 9.04 14.08
N GLU A 547 -51.56 9.23 15.35
CA GLU A 547 -50.24 8.88 15.87
C GLU A 547 -49.93 7.38 15.80
N LYS A 548 -50.95 6.52 15.95
CA LYS A 548 -50.77 5.06 15.88
C LYS A 548 -50.51 4.63 14.44
N VAL A 549 -51.25 5.18 13.48
CA VAL A 549 -51.04 4.91 12.05
C VAL A 549 -49.67 5.44 11.60
N ARG A 550 -49.29 6.64 12.02
CA ARG A 550 -47.97 7.22 11.76
C ARG A 550 -46.85 6.33 12.32
N ALA A 551 -46.95 5.91 13.58
CA ALA A 551 -45.97 5.02 14.20
C ALA A 551 -45.88 3.66 13.47
N ASN A 552 -47.01 3.12 13.01
CA ASN A 552 -47.05 1.87 12.26
C ASN A 552 -46.35 1.98 10.89
N ARG A 553 -46.62 3.06 10.14
CA ARG A 553 -45.97 3.37 8.85
C ARG A 553 -44.46 3.52 9.00
N LEU A 554 -44.01 4.22 10.03
CA LEU A 554 -42.58 4.37 10.36
C LEU A 554 -41.96 3.02 10.76
N GLY A 555 -42.67 2.21 11.55
CA GLY A 555 -42.27 0.85 11.87
C GLY A 555 -42.05 -0.02 10.62
N LEU A 556 -42.97 0.06 9.66
CA LEU A 556 -42.88 -0.69 8.40
C LEU A 556 -41.67 -0.27 7.55
N LEU A 557 -41.44 1.04 7.41
CA LEU A 557 -40.24 1.56 6.74
C LEU A 557 -38.96 1.10 7.44
N SER A 558 -38.93 1.13 8.77
CA SER A 558 -37.78 0.66 9.53
C SER A 558 -37.54 -0.83 9.38
N GLN A 559 -38.59 -1.66 9.30
CA GLN A 559 -38.46 -3.09 9.04
C GLN A 559 -37.88 -3.33 7.64
N ALA A 560 -38.39 -2.65 6.62
CA ALA A 560 -37.85 -2.72 5.26
C ALA A 560 -36.37 -2.30 5.20
N LEU A 561 -36.00 -1.22 5.89
CA LEU A 561 -34.62 -0.74 6.02
C LEU A 561 -33.70 -1.78 6.69
N SER A 562 -34.19 -2.43 7.74
CA SER A 562 -33.42 -3.43 8.50
C SER A 562 -33.00 -4.64 7.69
N LEU A 563 -33.75 -4.99 6.63
CA LEU A 563 -33.40 -6.10 5.73
C LEU A 563 -32.08 -5.84 4.98
N PHE A 564 -31.81 -4.58 4.64
CA PHE A 564 -30.58 -4.18 3.96
C PHE A 564 -29.42 -3.97 4.93
N TYR A 565 -29.65 -3.45 6.15
CA TYR A 565 -28.60 -3.10 7.10
C TYR A 565 -27.69 -4.26 7.55
N ARG A 566 -28.10 -5.51 7.34
CA ARG A 566 -27.25 -6.70 7.55
C ARG A 566 -26.15 -6.83 6.48
N ILE A 567 -26.37 -6.24 5.31
CA ILE A 567 -25.45 -6.30 4.16
C ILE A 567 -24.82 -4.93 3.91
N ALA A 568 -25.62 -3.86 3.85
CA ALA A 568 -25.17 -2.51 3.51
C ALA A 568 -26.19 -1.43 3.91
N ASP A 569 -25.72 -0.22 4.21
CA ASP A 569 -26.56 0.99 4.30
C ASP A 569 -26.79 1.56 2.88
N ILE A 570 -27.83 1.09 2.20
CA ILE A 570 -28.15 1.47 0.81
C ILE A 570 -28.40 2.97 0.66
N SER A 571 -28.75 3.69 1.73
CA SER A 571 -28.92 5.15 1.69
C SER A 571 -27.64 5.93 1.36
N LYS A 572 -26.48 5.26 1.45
CA LYS A 572 -25.18 5.83 1.10
C LYS A 572 -24.79 5.64 -0.38
N LEU A 573 -25.53 4.83 -1.14
CA LEU A 573 -25.27 4.66 -2.57
C LEU A 573 -25.66 5.94 -3.34
N GLY A 574 -24.85 6.32 -4.33
CA GLY A 574 -25.07 7.53 -5.13
C GLY A 574 -24.84 8.85 -4.39
N GLY A 575 -24.35 8.81 -3.15
CA GLY A 575 -23.88 10.00 -2.43
C GLY A 575 -22.49 10.44 -2.92
N GLN A 576 -22.28 11.74 -3.06
CA GLN A 576 -20.91 12.27 -3.13
C GLN A 576 -20.26 12.05 -1.76
N ALA A 577 -19.05 11.46 -1.76
CA ALA A 577 -18.25 11.18 -0.58
C ALA A 577 -17.84 12.45 0.17
#